data_AF-A0A7J8I8H0-F1
#
_entry.id   AF-A0A7J8I8H0-F1
#
_cell.length_a   1.000
_cell.length_b   1.000
_cell.length_c   1.000
_cell.angle_alpha   90.00
_cell.angle_beta   90.00
_cell.angle_gamma   90.00
#
_symmetry.space_group_name_H-M   'P 1'
#
loop_
_entity.id
_entity.type
_entity.pdbx_description
1 polymer ?
#
loop_
_entity_poly.entity_id
_entity_poly.type
_entity_poly.pdbx_seq_one_letter_code
_entity_poly.pdbx_strand_id
1 'polypeptide(L)'
;MAQALEELRSQHDEQVRLYKLELEQSYQAKLDNAKLISDQNDKAASAAREELKEARMRVESLSYQLSGLQKQASAAEDRIRELEEALAGERDRFRKMLDAKDLEMTEMRDVMQQQLAEYQELLDVKLALDMEISAYRKLLEGEEERLKLSPSPSSRVTISRATSSSGSSVSMTGRSGRSKRRRLEAEPPGTGSSGISLGSSSSSSSSFQLAQQASASGSVNIEEIDLEGKFVQLKNTSDKDQSLGNWRIKRQVLEGEEIAYKFTPKYVLRAGQTVTVWAAGAGVAHSPPSTLVWKSQNSWGTGESFRTTLVNADGEEVAIRTVKQSSVVRETENGEEGEEEGAEFGEEDLFHQQGDPRTTSRGCCVM
;
A
#
# COMPACT_ATOMS: atom_id res chain seq x y z
N MET A 1 -46.43 100.13 -54.08
CA MET A 1 -47.39 99.08 -53.63
C MET A 1 -47.15 97.74 -54.30
N ALA A 2 -47.19 97.62 -55.63
CA ALA A 2 -47.00 96.32 -56.31
C ALA A 2 -45.72 95.56 -55.89
N GLN A 3 -44.56 96.23 -55.86
CA GLN A 3 -43.30 95.64 -55.40
C GLN A 3 -43.38 95.06 -53.98
N ALA A 4 -44.01 95.77 -53.04
CA ALA A 4 -44.13 95.30 -51.65
C ALA A 4 -45.05 94.06 -51.48
N LEU A 5 -46.04 93.88 -52.38
CA LEU A 5 -46.87 92.68 -52.39
C LEU A 5 -46.16 91.48 -53.00
N GLU A 6 -45.34 91.71 -54.02
CA GLU A 6 -44.49 90.67 -54.62
C GLU A 6 -43.39 90.22 -53.65
N GLU A 7 -42.80 91.18 -52.92
CA GLU A 7 -41.79 90.92 -51.89
C GLU A 7 -42.39 90.16 -50.69
N LEU A 8 -43.62 90.47 -50.28
CA LEU A 8 -44.37 89.69 -49.27
C LEU A 8 -44.67 88.26 -49.71
N ARG A 9 -45.03 88.04 -50.99
CA ARG A 9 -45.23 86.69 -51.55
C ARG A 9 -43.93 85.91 -51.58
N SER A 10 -42.86 86.52 -52.10
CA SER A 10 -41.52 85.95 -52.12
C SER A 10 -41.04 85.54 -50.72
N GLN A 11 -41.24 86.38 -49.70
CA GLN A 11 -40.93 86.03 -48.31
C GLN A 11 -41.79 84.88 -47.77
N HIS A 12 -43.07 84.81 -48.14
CA HIS A 12 -43.95 83.71 -47.71
C HIS A 12 -43.59 82.39 -48.38
N ASP A 13 -43.35 82.38 -49.69
CA ASP A 13 -42.92 81.21 -50.44
C ASP A 13 -41.56 80.70 -49.95
N GLU A 14 -40.64 81.60 -49.61
CA GLU A 14 -39.36 81.27 -48.99
C GLU A 14 -39.53 80.68 -47.57
N GLN A 15 -40.42 81.24 -46.74
CA GLN A 15 -40.76 80.64 -45.44
C GLN A 15 -41.34 79.23 -45.60
N VAL A 16 -42.28 79.01 -46.52
CA VAL A 16 -42.86 77.68 -46.78
C VAL A 16 -41.79 76.71 -47.30
N ARG A 17 -40.86 77.18 -48.14
CA ARG A 17 -39.73 76.39 -48.63
C ARG A 17 -38.79 75.98 -47.50
N LEU A 18 -38.48 76.90 -46.58
CA LEU A 18 -37.64 76.64 -45.41
C LEU A 18 -38.31 75.65 -44.45
N TYR A 19 -39.58 75.86 -44.09
CA TYR A 19 -40.33 74.92 -43.24
C TYR A 19 -40.42 73.52 -43.85
N LYS A 20 -40.61 73.42 -45.18
CA LYS A 20 -40.60 72.12 -45.87
C LYS A 20 -39.23 71.44 -45.77
N LEU A 21 -38.15 72.19 -46.00
CA LEU A 21 -36.77 71.67 -45.91
C LEU A 21 -36.43 71.20 -44.50
N GLU A 22 -36.77 71.98 -43.47
CA GLU A 22 -36.60 71.62 -42.06
C GLU A 22 -37.41 70.37 -41.68
N LEU A 23 -38.65 70.27 -42.18
CA LEU A 23 -39.51 69.11 -41.97
C LEU A 23 -38.92 67.85 -42.62
N GLU A 24 -38.52 67.93 -43.89
CA GLU A 24 -37.85 66.85 -44.62
C GLU A 24 -36.55 66.42 -43.93
N GLN A 25 -35.71 67.38 -43.50
CA GLN A 25 -34.50 67.10 -42.73
C GLN A 25 -34.82 66.41 -41.39
N SER A 26 -35.87 66.83 -40.68
CA SER A 26 -36.28 66.22 -39.41
C SER A 26 -36.80 64.78 -39.58
N TYR A 27 -37.52 64.49 -40.67
CA TYR A 27 -37.98 63.14 -40.98
C TYR A 27 -36.84 62.25 -41.46
N GLN A 28 -35.94 62.77 -42.29
CA GLN A 28 -34.74 62.04 -42.72
C GLN A 28 -33.86 61.67 -41.51
N ALA A 29 -33.61 62.62 -40.60
CA ALA A 29 -32.88 62.37 -39.36
C ALA A 29 -33.56 61.30 -38.48
N LYS A 30 -34.90 61.30 -38.37
CA LYS A 30 -35.66 60.26 -37.65
C LYS A 30 -35.55 58.89 -38.32
N LEU A 31 -35.64 58.82 -39.65
CA LEU A 31 -35.51 57.57 -40.41
C LEU A 31 -34.10 57.00 -40.30
N ASP A 32 -33.07 57.83 -40.41
CA ASP A 32 -31.69 57.37 -40.32
C ASP A 32 -31.29 57.00 -38.89
N ASN A 33 -31.85 57.69 -37.88
CA ASN A 33 -31.75 57.28 -36.47
C ASN A 33 -32.44 55.92 -36.22
N ALA A 34 -33.66 55.72 -36.75
CA ALA A 34 -34.38 54.46 -36.61
C ALA A 34 -33.65 53.28 -37.30
N LYS A 35 -33.08 53.50 -38.49
CA LYS A 35 -32.21 52.50 -39.16
C LYS A 35 -30.99 52.18 -38.31
N LEU A 36 -30.29 53.21 -37.79
CA LEU A 36 -29.11 53.03 -36.96
C LEU A 36 -29.40 52.26 -35.66
N ILE A 37 -30.57 52.48 -35.05
CA ILE A 37 -31.04 51.69 -33.90
C ILE A 37 -31.37 50.25 -34.32
N SER A 38 -32.00 50.03 -35.48
CA SER A 38 -32.25 48.68 -36.01
C SER A 38 -30.94 47.92 -36.24
N ASP A 39 -29.98 48.53 -36.95
CA ASP A 39 -28.65 47.95 -37.21
C ASP A 39 -27.90 47.62 -35.91
N GLN A 40 -28.03 48.45 -34.87
CA GLN A 40 -27.46 48.19 -33.55
C GLN A 40 -28.17 47.03 -32.84
N ASN A 41 -29.49 46.94 -32.94
CA ASN A 41 -30.26 45.83 -32.37
C ASN A 41 -29.92 44.50 -33.05
N ASP A 42 -29.82 44.48 -34.38
CA ASP A 42 -29.42 43.30 -35.16
C ASP A 42 -27.98 42.84 -34.85
N LYS A 43 -27.06 43.78 -34.60
CA LYS A 43 -25.69 43.48 -34.12
C LYS A 43 -25.69 42.89 -32.71
N ALA A 44 -26.46 43.46 -31.78
CA ALA A 44 -26.59 42.91 -30.43
C ALA A 44 -27.24 41.52 -30.44
N ALA A 45 -28.28 41.33 -31.26
CA ALA A 45 -28.99 40.06 -31.41
C ALA A 45 -28.16 38.99 -32.16
N SER A 46 -27.25 39.37 -33.04
CA SER A 46 -26.31 38.42 -33.67
C SER A 46 -25.17 38.03 -32.73
N ALA A 47 -24.60 38.98 -31.97
CA ALA A 47 -23.62 38.69 -30.92
C ALA A 47 -24.17 37.72 -29.86
N ALA A 48 -25.35 38.01 -29.29
CA ALA A 48 -25.99 37.14 -28.30
C ALA A 48 -26.32 35.73 -28.83
N ARG A 49 -26.60 35.59 -30.13
CA ARG A 49 -26.82 34.27 -30.77
C ARG A 49 -25.51 33.49 -30.90
N GLU A 50 -24.41 34.14 -31.24
CA GLU A 50 -23.11 33.46 -31.35
C GLU A 50 -22.57 33.08 -29.96
N GLU A 51 -22.68 33.95 -28.95
CA GLU A 51 -22.35 33.62 -27.55
C GLU A 51 -23.13 32.40 -27.05
N LEU A 52 -24.44 32.35 -27.31
CA LEU A 52 -25.31 31.23 -26.94
C LEU A 52 -24.96 29.94 -27.71
N LYS A 53 -24.51 30.04 -28.96
CA LYS A 53 -24.00 28.91 -29.75
C LYS A 53 -22.67 28.41 -29.19
N GLU A 54 -21.71 29.29 -28.87
CA GLU A 54 -20.47 28.87 -28.22
C GLU A 54 -20.73 28.23 -26.86
N ALA A 55 -21.65 28.77 -26.06
CA ALA A 55 -22.03 28.21 -24.76
C ALA A 55 -22.58 26.79 -24.92
N ARG A 56 -23.43 26.54 -25.92
CA ARG A 56 -23.91 25.19 -26.27
C ARG A 56 -22.77 24.25 -26.65
N MET A 57 -21.86 24.68 -27.54
CA MET A 57 -20.70 23.87 -27.94
C MET A 57 -19.79 23.54 -26.74
N ARG A 58 -19.61 24.48 -25.79
CA ARG A 58 -18.89 24.22 -24.52
C ARG A 58 -19.61 23.20 -23.66
N VAL A 59 -20.92 23.32 -23.48
CA VAL A 59 -21.73 22.35 -22.72
C VAL A 59 -21.63 20.95 -23.34
N GLU A 60 -21.81 20.81 -24.66
CA GLU A 60 -21.68 19.53 -25.37
C GLU A 60 -20.28 18.91 -25.20
N SER A 61 -19.22 19.72 -25.33
CA SER A 61 -17.84 19.27 -25.12
C SER A 61 -17.59 18.80 -23.68
N LEU A 62 -18.08 19.54 -22.69
CA LEU A 62 -17.96 19.17 -21.27
C LEU A 62 -18.79 17.93 -20.94
N SER A 63 -20.00 17.78 -21.50
CA SER A 63 -20.83 16.58 -21.36
C SER A 63 -20.15 15.34 -21.95
N TYR A 64 -19.47 15.48 -23.10
CA TYR A 64 -18.68 14.39 -23.69
C TYR A 64 -17.49 14.01 -22.80
N GLN A 65 -16.74 14.99 -22.27
CA GLN A 65 -15.64 14.75 -21.34
C GLN A 65 -16.11 14.08 -20.06
N LEU A 66 -17.22 14.52 -19.47
CA LEU A 66 -17.83 13.92 -18.28
C LEU A 66 -18.24 12.47 -18.55
N SER A 67 -18.90 12.18 -19.69
CA SER A 67 -19.24 10.80 -20.08
C SER A 67 -18.00 9.91 -20.28
N GLY A 68 -16.91 10.48 -20.82
CA GLY A 68 -15.62 9.80 -20.95
C GLY A 68 -15.01 9.44 -19.60
N LEU A 69 -14.92 10.42 -18.69
CA LEU A 69 -14.40 10.22 -17.33
C LEU A 69 -15.26 9.25 -16.52
N GLN A 70 -16.59 9.31 -16.65
CA GLN A 70 -17.50 8.38 -15.97
C GLN A 70 -17.30 6.93 -16.42
N LYS A 71 -17.08 6.69 -17.72
CA LYS A 71 -16.73 5.36 -18.25
C LYS A 71 -15.35 4.88 -17.79
N GLN A 72 -14.40 5.81 -17.67
CA GLN A 72 -13.06 5.48 -17.15
C GLN A 72 -13.11 5.14 -15.65
N ALA A 73 -13.94 5.83 -14.87
CA ALA A 73 -14.18 5.53 -13.47
C ALA A 73 -14.81 4.15 -13.30
N SER A 74 -15.91 3.84 -13.99
CA SER A 74 -16.55 2.52 -13.89
C SER A 74 -15.60 1.38 -14.31
N ALA A 75 -14.84 1.57 -15.40
CA ALA A 75 -13.85 0.58 -15.84
C ALA A 75 -12.70 0.40 -14.83
N ALA A 76 -12.34 1.43 -14.06
CA ALA A 76 -11.36 1.33 -12.98
C ALA A 76 -11.94 0.61 -11.75
N GLU A 77 -13.20 0.87 -11.39
CA GLU A 77 -13.93 0.18 -10.32
C GLU A 77 -14.08 -1.32 -10.62
N ASP A 78 -14.51 -1.68 -11.84
CA ASP A 78 -14.56 -3.07 -12.30
C ASP A 78 -13.18 -3.74 -12.20
N ARG A 79 -12.12 -3.04 -12.62
CA ARG A 79 -10.75 -3.55 -12.57
C ARG A 79 -10.23 -3.75 -11.14
N ILE A 80 -10.62 -2.90 -10.19
CA ILE A 80 -10.32 -3.08 -8.77
C ILE A 80 -11.01 -4.34 -8.26
N ARG A 81 -12.31 -4.51 -8.55
CA ARG A 81 -13.10 -5.67 -8.13
C ARG A 81 -12.52 -6.99 -8.65
N GLU A 82 -12.11 -7.04 -9.92
CA GLU A 82 -11.43 -8.21 -10.50
C GLU A 82 -10.12 -8.57 -9.76
N LEU A 83 -9.33 -7.56 -9.38
CA LEU A 83 -8.06 -7.76 -8.68
C LEU A 83 -8.27 -8.19 -7.22
N GLU A 84 -9.31 -7.68 -6.55
CA GLU A 84 -9.70 -8.09 -5.20
C GLU A 84 -10.20 -9.54 -5.18
N GLU A 85 -11.03 -9.93 -6.15
CA GLU A 85 -11.48 -11.32 -6.31
C GLU A 85 -10.32 -12.27 -6.63
N ALA A 86 -9.40 -11.88 -7.51
CA ALA A 86 -8.19 -12.65 -7.81
C ALA A 86 -7.31 -12.85 -6.57
N LEU A 87 -7.09 -11.79 -5.77
CA LEU A 87 -6.31 -11.85 -4.54
C LEU A 87 -7.00 -12.71 -3.47
N ALA A 88 -8.32 -12.62 -3.33
CA ALA A 88 -9.10 -13.48 -2.44
C ALA A 88 -8.95 -14.96 -2.85
N GLY A 89 -9.10 -15.25 -4.16
CA GLY A 89 -8.92 -16.58 -4.72
C GLY A 89 -7.51 -17.15 -4.50
N GLU A 90 -6.45 -16.33 -4.60
CA GLU A 90 -5.09 -16.75 -4.26
C GLU A 90 -4.93 -17.05 -2.77
N ARG A 91 -5.44 -16.20 -1.88
CA ARG A 91 -5.38 -16.41 -0.43
C ARG A 91 -6.10 -17.71 -0.01
N ASP A 92 -7.23 -18.02 -0.64
CA ASP A 92 -7.95 -19.28 -0.39
C ASP A 92 -7.23 -20.51 -0.97
N ARG A 93 -6.53 -20.39 -2.10
CA ARG A 93 -5.64 -21.46 -2.61
C ARG A 93 -4.49 -21.73 -1.64
N PHE A 94 -3.83 -20.69 -1.14
CA PHE A 94 -2.74 -20.83 -0.17
C PHE A 94 -3.23 -21.38 1.17
N ARG A 95 -4.41 -20.96 1.66
CA ARG A 95 -5.02 -21.53 2.87
C ARG A 95 -5.24 -23.04 2.71
N LYS A 96 -5.93 -23.47 1.65
CA LYS A 96 -6.17 -24.89 1.35
C LYS A 96 -4.88 -25.70 1.21
N MET A 97 -3.82 -25.11 0.67
CA MET A 97 -2.50 -25.75 0.57
C MET A 97 -1.83 -25.92 1.94
N LEU A 98 -1.92 -24.92 2.82
CA LEU A 98 -1.45 -25.01 4.20
C LEU A 98 -2.25 -26.05 4.98
N ASP A 99 -3.59 -25.99 4.94
CA ASP A 99 -4.47 -26.93 5.62
C ASP A 99 -4.15 -28.40 5.22
N ALA A 100 -3.89 -28.64 3.92
CA ALA A 100 -3.48 -29.96 3.43
C ALA A 100 -2.08 -30.39 3.92
N LYS A 101 -1.12 -29.46 4.05
CA LYS A 101 0.21 -29.77 4.59
C LYS A 101 0.23 -29.94 6.10
N ASP A 102 -0.60 -29.22 6.83
CA ASP A 102 -0.80 -29.44 8.26
C ASP A 102 -1.44 -30.81 8.50
N LEU A 103 -2.39 -31.23 7.66
CA LEU A 103 -2.98 -32.58 7.70
C LEU A 103 -1.93 -33.67 7.43
N GLU A 104 -1.14 -33.56 6.35
CA GLU A 104 -0.01 -34.48 6.07
C GLU A 104 0.99 -34.55 7.26
N MET A 105 1.27 -33.42 7.91
CA MET A 105 2.15 -33.38 9.10
C MET A 105 1.53 -34.05 10.33
N THR A 106 0.21 -33.98 10.51
CA THR A 106 -0.49 -34.71 11.59
C THR A 106 -0.49 -36.22 11.32
N GLU A 107 -0.82 -36.66 10.10
CA GLU A 107 -0.78 -38.08 9.73
C GLU A 107 0.62 -38.69 9.92
N MET A 108 1.67 -38.00 9.47
CA MET A 108 3.06 -38.45 9.66
C MET A 108 3.44 -38.55 11.15
N ARG A 109 2.95 -37.62 11.99
CA ARG A 109 3.19 -37.64 13.44
C ARG A 109 2.50 -38.83 14.10
N ASP A 110 1.27 -39.11 13.72
CA ASP A 110 0.48 -40.21 14.29
C ASP A 110 1.08 -41.57 13.90
N VAL A 111 1.51 -41.73 12.64
CA VAL A 111 2.26 -42.92 12.18
C VAL A 111 3.57 -43.09 12.96
N MET A 112 4.33 -42.01 13.19
CA MET A 112 5.56 -42.07 13.98
C MET A 112 5.29 -42.45 15.45
N GLN A 113 4.20 -41.98 16.05
CA GLN A 113 3.79 -42.37 17.40
C GLN A 113 3.38 -43.85 17.48
N GLN A 114 2.63 -44.35 16.48
CA GLN A 114 2.27 -45.77 16.38
C GLN A 114 3.52 -46.65 16.30
N GLN A 115 4.48 -46.31 15.42
CA GLN A 115 5.75 -47.03 15.32
C GLN A 115 6.53 -47.05 16.64
N LEU A 116 6.59 -45.91 17.37
CA LEU A 116 7.26 -45.86 18.67
C LEU A 116 6.59 -46.77 19.72
N ALA A 117 5.25 -46.89 19.69
CA ALA A 117 4.53 -47.81 20.55
C ALA A 117 4.82 -49.28 20.21
N GLU A 118 4.78 -49.65 18.92
CA GLU A 118 5.14 -50.99 18.43
C GLU A 118 6.59 -51.37 18.78
N TYR A 119 7.54 -50.42 18.65
CA TYR A 119 8.92 -50.63 19.05
C TYR A 119 9.08 -50.84 20.56
N GLN A 120 8.29 -50.16 21.38
CA GLN A 120 8.31 -50.35 22.84
C GLN A 120 7.74 -51.71 23.23
N GLU A 121 6.61 -52.14 22.65
CA GLU A 121 6.04 -53.47 22.88
C GLU A 121 7.03 -54.58 22.49
N LEU A 122 7.67 -54.45 21.31
CA LEU A 122 8.69 -55.39 20.85
C LEU A 122 9.92 -55.43 21.77
N LEU A 123 10.33 -54.27 22.31
CA LEU A 123 11.42 -54.18 23.28
C LEU A 123 11.06 -54.89 24.59
N ASP A 124 9.83 -54.71 25.09
CA ASP A 124 9.36 -55.34 26.33
C ASP A 124 9.29 -56.87 26.18
N VAL A 125 8.78 -57.38 25.05
CA VAL A 125 8.82 -58.82 24.71
C VAL A 125 10.27 -59.32 24.65
N LYS A 126 11.19 -58.56 24.04
CA LYS A 126 12.61 -58.93 23.96
C LYS A 126 13.26 -58.99 25.35
N LEU A 127 12.94 -58.07 26.25
CA LEU A 127 13.44 -58.05 27.62
C LEU A 127 12.91 -59.25 28.44
N ALA A 128 11.64 -59.64 28.24
CA ALA A 128 11.10 -60.86 28.84
C ALA A 128 11.85 -62.12 28.36
N LEU A 129 12.10 -62.25 27.05
CA LEU A 129 12.88 -63.36 26.50
C LEU A 129 14.34 -63.39 26.99
N ASP A 130 14.99 -62.23 27.12
CA ASP A 130 16.34 -62.13 27.72
C ASP A 130 16.35 -62.63 29.19
N MET A 131 15.30 -62.30 29.96
CA MET A 131 15.13 -62.76 31.34
C MET A 131 14.93 -64.28 31.42
N GLU A 132 14.09 -64.84 30.55
CA GLU A 132 13.90 -66.29 30.44
C GLU A 132 15.22 -67.00 30.07
N ILE A 133 15.93 -66.55 29.04
CA ILE A 133 17.24 -67.11 28.63
C ILE A 133 18.24 -67.04 29.78
N SER A 134 18.25 -65.94 30.55
CA SER A 134 19.12 -65.77 31.70
C SER A 134 18.75 -66.70 32.86
N ALA A 135 17.46 -67.00 33.06
CA ALA A 135 17.00 -67.97 34.05
C ALA A 135 17.38 -69.40 33.64
N TYR A 136 17.18 -69.78 32.37
CA TYR A 136 17.59 -71.08 31.84
C TYR A 136 19.11 -71.29 32.00
N ARG A 137 19.94 -70.28 31.67
CA ARG A 137 21.41 -70.36 31.86
C ARG A 137 21.79 -70.64 33.31
N LYS A 138 21.21 -69.92 34.28
CA LYS A 138 21.49 -70.13 35.71
C LYS A 138 21.09 -71.52 36.20
N LEU A 139 19.99 -72.08 35.67
CA LEU A 139 19.55 -73.43 36.00
C LEU A 139 20.56 -74.47 35.47
N LEU A 140 21.03 -74.31 34.23
CA LEU A 140 22.09 -75.12 33.63
C LEU A 140 23.41 -75.01 34.41
N GLU A 141 23.84 -73.81 34.78
CA GLU A 141 25.05 -73.56 35.59
C GLU A 141 24.97 -74.29 36.95
N GLY A 142 23.83 -74.23 37.65
CA GLY A 142 23.63 -74.96 38.91
C GLY A 142 23.56 -76.50 38.76
N GLU A 143 23.10 -76.99 37.62
CA GLU A 143 23.15 -78.43 37.28
C GLU A 143 24.59 -78.87 36.98
N GLU A 144 25.38 -78.08 36.23
CA GLU A 144 26.79 -78.34 35.95
C GLU A 144 27.63 -78.39 37.24
N GLU A 145 27.41 -77.45 38.17
CA GLU A 145 28.02 -77.45 39.50
C GLU A 145 27.69 -78.72 40.29
N ARG A 146 26.42 -79.14 40.33
CA ARG A 146 25.99 -80.37 41.04
C ARG A 146 26.61 -81.62 40.44
N LEU A 147 26.75 -81.67 39.11
CA LEU A 147 27.33 -82.79 38.38
C LEU A 147 28.88 -82.76 38.36
N LYS A 148 29.51 -81.74 38.95
CA LYS A 148 30.97 -81.49 38.94
C LYS A 148 31.56 -81.45 37.53
N LEU A 149 30.77 -80.97 36.57
CA LEU A 149 31.27 -80.71 35.23
C LEU A 149 32.14 -79.45 35.31
N SER A 150 33.43 -79.59 35.02
CA SER A 150 34.37 -78.47 35.02
C SER A 150 33.83 -77.37 34.09
N PRO A 151 33.79 -76.09 34.51
CA PRO A 151 33.16 -75.03 33.72
C PRO A 151 33.81 -74.95 32.34
N SER A 152 33.03 -75.30 31.32
CA SER A 152 33.50 -75.35 29.93
C SER A 152 33.73 -73.91 29.44
N PRO A 153 34.91 -73.57 28.88
CA PRO A 153 35.18 -72.21 28.45
C PRO A 153 34.25 -71.83 27.29
N SER A 154 33.45 -70.80 27.51
CA SER A 154 32.44 -70.31 26.55
C SER A 154 33.02 -70.11 25.15
N SER A 155 32.61 -70.96 24.21
CA SER A 155 33.03 -70.89 22.82
C SER A 155 32.33 -69.73 22.12
N ARG A 156 32.99 -68.57 22.08
CA ARG A 156 32.58 -67.45 21.21
C ARG A 156 32.68 -67.89 19.75
N VAL A 157 31.56 -68.33 19.18
CA VAL A 157 31.42 -68.62 17.76
C VAL A 157 31.44 -67.30 16.98
N THR A 158 32.60 -66.95 16.43
CA THR A 158 32.75 -65.83 15.48
C THR A 158 32.28 -66.27 14.10
N ILE A 159 31.08 -65.87 13.69
CA ILE A 159 30.57 -66.12 12.33
C ILE A 159 31.21 -65.09 11.38
N SER A 160 32.24 -65.51 10.66
CA SER A 160 32.91 -64.70 9.63
C SER A 160 32.11 -64.67 8.32
N ARG A 161 31.43 -63.55 8.03
CA ARG A 161 30.88 -63.27 6.70
C ARG A 161 31.80 -62.32 5.93
N ALA A 162 32.60 -62.87 5.02
CA ALA A 162 33.12 -62.15 3.85
C ALA A 162 32.11 -62.36 2.70
N THR A 163 31.92 -61.50 1.70
CA THR A 163 32.59 -60.27 1.18
C THR A 163 31.46 -59.21 0.89
N SER A 164 31.65 -57.96 0.44
CA SER A 164 32.72 -57.29 -0.32
C SER A 164 32.69 -55.75 -0.19
N SER A 165 33.88 -55.14 -0.15
CA SER A 165 34.27 -53.79 -0.63
C SER A 165 33.23 -52.64 -0.76
N SER A 166 33.39 -51.58 0.05
CA SER A 166 33.82 -50.22 -0.39
C SER A 166 33.77 -49.21 0.78
N GLY A 167 34.57 -48.12 0.73
CA GLY A 167 34.38 -46.94 1.61
C GLY A 167 35.42 -46.68 2.72
N SER A 168 36.61 -46.19 2.33
CA SER A 168 37.41 -45.16 3.03
C SER A 168 37.26 -44.92 4.55
N SER A 169 38.21 -45.47 5.31
CA SER A 169 38.98 -44.84 6.40
C SER A 169 38.38 -43.70 7.25
N VAL A 170 38.15 -44.00 8.53
CA VAL A 170 38.42 -43.05 9.64
C VAL A 170 39.36 -43.72 10.65
N SER A 171 40.45 -43.05 11.02
CA SER A 171 41.39 -43.53 12.04
C SER A 171 41.66 -42.43 13.07
N MET A 172 41.19 -42.69 14.30
CA MET A 172 41.50 -41.91 15.49
C MET A 172 42.53 -42.63 16.35
N THR A 173 43.09 -41.90 17.33
CA THR A 173 44.09 -42.30 18.35
C THR A 173 45.56 -42.34 17.87
N GLY A 174 46.54 -41.79 18.63
CA GLY A 174 46.41 -40.92 19.80
C GLY A 174 47.70 -40.72 20.62
N ARG A 175 47.56 -39.91 21.69
CA ARG A 175 48.41 -39.76 22.90
C ARG A 175 49.68 -38.88 22.87
N SER A 176 49.53 -37.73 23.57
CA SER A 176 50.41 -37.18 24.63
C SER A 176 51.83 -36.67 24.31
N GLY A 177 52.06 -35.36 24.56
CA GLY A 177 53.38 -34.72 24.44
C GLY A 177 53.55 -33.30 25.03
N ARG A 178 53.13 -33.06 26.27
CA ARG A 178 53.64 -32.04 27.24
C ARG A 178 54.47 -30.82 26.71
N SER A 179 53.93 -29.59 26.80
CA SER A 179 54.61 -28.43 27.46
C SER A 179 53.85 -27.06 27.50
N LYS A 180 53.61 -26.58 28.75
CA LYS A 180 53.78 -25.21 29.31
C LYS A 180 53.18 -23.91 28.68
N ARG A 181 52.41 -23.21 29.57
CA ARG A 181 52.08 -21.76 29.74
C ARG A 181 50.66 -21.34 29.26
N ARG A 182 49.76 -20.86 30.14
CA ARG A 182 49.58 -19.49 30.72
C ARG A 182 49.31 -18.44 29.62
N ARG A 183 48.32 -17.54 29.69
CA ARG A 183 47.46 -17.01 30.79
C ARG A 183 46.37 -16.07 30.19
N LEU A 184 45.09 -16.14 30.64
CA LEU A 184 44.00 -15.11 30.60
C LEU A 184 43.75 -14.36 29.25
N GLU A 185 42.69 -13.60 28.92
CA GLU A 185 41.40 -13.11 29.45
C GLU A 185 40.57 -12.70 28.17
N ALA A 186 39.24 -12.58 28.08
CA ALA A 186 38.13 -12.68 29.03
C ALA A 186 36.79 -13.03 28.30
N GLU A 187 35.71 -13.12 29.08
CA GLU A 187 34.26 -13.14 28.75
C GLU A 187 33.75 -11.70 28.37
N PRO A 188 32.47 -11.40 27.99
CA PRO A 188 31.22 -12.00 28.52
C PRO A 188 29.98 -11.99 27.54
N PRO A 189 28.69 -12.05 27.96
CA PRO A 189 27.88 -13.26 27.76
C PRO A 189 26.43 -12.99 27.24
N GLY A 190 25.53 -13.98 27.27
CA GLY A 190 24.13 -13.78 26.82
C GLY A 190 23.19 -14.99 26.95
N THR A 191 23.00 -15.45 28.20
CA THR A 191 21.80 -16.08 28.81
C THR A 191 20.50 -15.96 27.99
N GLY A 192 19.59 -16.95 27.89
CA GLY A 192 19.38 -18.16 28.71
C GLY A 192 17.95 -18.15 29.26
N SER A 193 17.09 -19.06 28.79
CA SER A 193 15.65 -19.06 29.08
C SER A 193 15.32 -19.46 30.53
N SER A 194 14.35 -18.76 31.14
CA SER A 194 13.52 -19.30 32.23
C SER A 194 12.21 -18.51 32.30
N GLY A 195 11.09 -19.22 32.48
CA GLY A 195 9.74 -18.65 32.34
C GLY A 195 9.11 -18.21 33.67
N ILE A 196 8.10 -17.35 33.57
CA ILE A 196 7.10 -17.08 34.61
C ILE A 196 5.77 -16.74 33.92
N SER A 197 4.69 -17.29 34.45
CA SER A 197 3.33 -17.15 33.90
C SER A 197 2.54 -16.03 34.58
N LEU A 198 1.55 -15.52 33.84
CA LEU A 198 0.34 -14.85 34.32
C LEU A 198 0.47 -13.44 34.92
N GLY A 199 -0.08 -12.46 34.19
CA GLY A 199 -0.23 -11.07 34.61
C GLY A 199 -0.97 -10.28 33.55
N SER A 200 -2.29 -10.45 33.46
CA SER A 200 -3.11 -9.81 32.44
C SER A 200 -3.12 -8.28 32.57
N SER A 201 -2.63 -7.58 31.56
CA SER A 201 -2.91 -6.16 31.35
C SER A 201 -3.53 -5.96 29.97
N SER A 202 -4.81 -5.60 29.97
CA SER A 202 -5.59 -5.33 28.76
C SER A 202 -5.15 -4.02 28.11
N SER A 203 -4.26 -4.09 27.12
CA SER A 203 -4.10 -3.02 26.13
C SER A 203 -4.90 -3.37 24.88
N SER A 204 -5.86 -2.51 24.53
CA SER A 204 -6.65 -2.62 23.31
C SER A 204 -5.76 -2.40 22.09
N SER A 205 -5.22 -3.49 21.53
CA SER A 205 -4.36 -3.45 20.34
C SER A 205 -5.20 -3.19 19.09
N SER A 206 -5.29 -1.91 18.71
CA SER A 206 -5.80 -1.50 17.40
C SER A 206 -5.05 -2.26 16.30
N SER A 207 -5.78 -3.10 15.58
CA SER A 207 -5.20 -3.96 14.55
C SER A 207 -4.98 -3.14 13.27
N PHE A 208 -3.79 -2.57 13.11
CA PHE A 208 -3.41 -1.85 11.89
C PHE A 208 -2.96 -2.83 10.79
N GLN A 209 -3.48 -2.65 9.58
CA GLN A 209 -3.01 -3.34 8.40
C GLN A 209 -1.97 -2.45 7.70
N LEU A 210 -0.76 -2.98 7.50
CA LEU A 210 0.33 -2.30 6.82
C LEU A 210 0.54 -2.92 5.43
N ALA A 211 0.18 -2.20 4.39
CA ALA A 211 0.47 -2.56 3.01
C ALA A 211 1.73 -1.82 2.53
N GLN A 212 2.69 -2.56 1.97
CA GLN A 212 3.87 -2.00 1.32
C GLN A 212 4.01 -2.56 -0.09
N GLN A 213 4.30 -1.69 -1.05
CA GLN A 213 4.58 -2.05 -2.44
C GLN A 213 5.92 -1.43 -2.84
N ALA A 214 6.80 -2.21 -3.47
CA ALA A 214 8.10 -1.75 -3.94
C ALA A 214 8.34 -2.22 -5.38
N SER A 215 8.94 -1.36 -6.20
CA SER A 215 9.36 -1.67 -7.57
C SER A 215 10.68 -0.96 -7.90
N ALA A 216 11.43 -1.51 -8.84
CA ALA A 216 12.65 -0.90 -9.38
C ALA A 216 12.84 -1.31 -10.83
N SER A 217 13.39 -0.42 -11.64
CA SER A 217 13.68 -0.63 -13.07
C SER A 217 15.17 -0.84 -13.36
N GLY A 218 16.04 -0.69 -12.37
CA GLY A 218 17.50 -0.81 -12.53
C GLY A 218 18.18 -1.49 -11.34
N SER A 219 19.51 -1.33 -11.25
CA SER A 219 20.36 -2.04 -10.28
C SER A 219 20.16 -1.65 -8.81
N VAL A 220 19.42 -0.58 -8.50
CA VAL A 220 19.35 0.01 -7.15
C VAL A 220 17.91 0.12 -6.67
N ASN A 221 17.63 -0.53 -5.54
CA ASN A 221 16.30 -0.70 -4.97
C ASN A 221 16.18 0.03 -3.62
N ILE A 222 14.97 0.43 -3.23
CA ILE A 222 14.68 0.96 -1.89
C ILE A 222 14.41 -0.23 -0.94
N GLU A 223 15.46 -0.75 -0.31
CA GLU A 223 15.44 -1.98 0.51
C GLU A 223 14.68 -1.82 1.81
N GLU A 224 14.77 -0.68 2.48
CA GLU A 224 14.07 -0.40 3.74
C GLU A 224 13.67 1.08 3.85
N ILE A 225 12.57 1.34 4.55
CA ILE A 225 12.11 2.69 4.90
C ILE A 225 11.59 2.66 6.33
N ASP A 226 12.01 3.63 7.14
CA ASP A 226 11.49 3.83 8.48
C ASP A 226 10.13 4.57 8.44
N LEU A 227 9.14 4.00 9.14
CA LEU A 227 7.77 4.53 9.25
C LEU A 227 7.73 5.84 10.05
N GLU A 228 8.59 5.98 11.05
CA GLU A 228 8.79 7.20 11.85
C GLU A 228 9.63 8.27 11.11
N GLY A 229 10.06 7.98 9.87
CA GLY A 229 10.81 8.91 9.03
C GLY A 229 12.26 9.15 9.48
N LYS A 230 12.87 8.23 10.22
CA LYS A 230 14.28 8.32 10.63
C LYS A 230 15.24 8.09 9.46
N PHE A 231 14.92 7.18 8.53
CA PHE A 231 15.80 6.86 7.39
C PHE A 231 15.09 6.29 6.16
N VAL A 232 15.82 6.31 5.04
CA VAL A 232 15.58 5.51 3.83
C VAL A 232 16.87 4.74 3.50
N GLN A 233 16.75 3.45 3.19
CA GLN A 233 17.88 2.59 2.80
C GLN A 233 17.76 2.16 1.34
N LEU A 234 18.86 2.30 0.60
CA LEU A 234 19.01 1.80 -0.76
C LEU A 234 20.00 0.64 -0.80
N LYS A 235 19.81 -0.28 -1.76
CA LYS A 235 20.72 -1.39 -2.04
C LYS A 235 21.02 -1.51 -3.52
N ASN A 236 22.29 -1.63 -3.87
CA ASN A 236 22.70 -2.07 -5.20
C ASN A 236 22.65 -3.60 -5.25
N THR A 237 21.70 -4.16 -6.00
CA THR A 237 21.55 -5.61 -6.17
C THR A 237 22.32 -6.18 -7.37
N SER A 238 23.07 -5.35 -8.09
CA SER A 238 23.91 -5.79 -9.20
C SER A 238 25.33 -6.17 -8.79
N ASP A 239 26.03 -6.84 -9.70
CA ASP A 239 27.44 -7.22 -9.66
C ASP A 239 28.40 -6.05 -9.99
N LYS A 240 27.87 -4.84 -10.25
CA LYS A 240 28.63 -3.68 -10.72
C LYS A 240 28.40 -2.46 -9.84
N ASP A 241 29.43 -1.64 -9.70
CA ASP A 241 29.36 -0.38 -8.98
C ASP A 241 28.45 0.62 -9.71
N GLN A 242 27.47 1.19 -8.99
CA GLN A 242 26.52 2.16 -9.53
C GLN A 242 26.88 3.57 -9.05
N SER A 243 27.14 4.49 -9.98
CA SER A 243 27.21 5.93 -9.67
C SER A 243 25.80 6.46 -9.38
N LEU A 244 25.62 7.11 -8.23
CA LEU A 244 24.39 7.85 -7.88
C LEU A 244 24.61 9.36 -7.94
N GLY A 245 25.63 9.82 -8.67
CA GLY A 245 25.96 11.24 -8.78
C GLY A 245 24.77 12.07 -9.26
N ASN A 246 24.34 13.04 -8.45
CA ASN A 246 23.15 13.88 -8.66
C ASN A 246 21.77 13.19 -8.56
N TRP A 247 21.71 11.89 -8.28
CA TRP A 247 20.44 11.20 -8.05
C TRP A 247 19.73 11.76 -6.81
N ARG A 248 18.41 11.58 -6.74
CA ARG A 248 17.59 12.09 -5.63
C ARG A 248 16.73 10.98 -5.03
N ILE A 249 16.63 10.98 -3.70
CA ILE A 249 15.56 10.28 -3.00
C ILE A 249 14.50 11.31 -2.68
N LYS A 250 13.31 11.16 -3.25
CA LYS A 250 12.12 11.98 -2.99
C LYS A 250 11.20 11.22 -2.03
N ARG A 251 10.51 11.93 -1.15
CA ARG A 251 9.43 11.39 -0.33
C ARG A 251 8.28 12.38 -0.26
N GLN A 252 7.07 11.88 -0.48
CA GLN A 252 5.83 12.61 -0.37
C GLN A 252 4.91 11.86 0.59
N VAL A 253 4.39 12.57 1.61
CA VAL A 253 3.45 12.03 2.59
C VAL A 253 2.07 12.56 2.25
N LEU A 254 1.09 11.67 2.04
CA LEU A 254 -0.24 12.00 1.53
C LEU A 254 -0.14 12.94 0.30
N GLU A 255 -0.91 14.03 0.28
CA GLU A 255 -0.86 15.09 -0.75
C GLU A 255 0.04 16.27 -0.35
N GLY A 256 0.90 16.10 0.67
CA GLY A 256 1.80 17.13 1.16
C GLY A 256 2.95 17.47 0.22
N GLU A 257 3.81 18.40 0.66
CA GLU A 257 5.01 18.80 -0.09
C GLU A 257 5.99 17.61 -0.26
N GLU A 258 6.58 17.52 -1.45
CA GLU A 258 7.64 16.54 -1.72
C GLU A 258 8.98 17.05 -1.21
N ILE A 259 9.63 16.27 -0.33
CA ILE A 259 10.99 16.55 0.14
C ILE A 259 11.99 15.68 -0.64
N ALA A 260 13.14 16.25 -1.04
CA ALA A 260 14.15 15.56 -1.84
C ALA A 260 15.59 15.65 -1.27
N TYR A 261 16.17 14.51 -0.91
CA TYR A 261 17.62 14.38 -0.65
C TYR A 261 18.36 14.21 -1.97
N LYS A 262 19.50 14.90 -2.15
CA LYS A 262 20.36 14.78 -3.34
C LYS A 262 21.72 14.17 -3.00
N PHE A 263 22.11 13.12 -3.72
CA PHE A 263 23.44 12.52 -3.62
C PHE A 263 24.52 13.46 -4.18
N THR A 264 25.71 13.43 -3.57
CA THR A 264 26.85 14.21 -4.06
C THR A 264 27.32 13.71 -5.44
N PRO A 265 27.83 14.57 -6.33
CA PRO A 265 28.17 14.17 -7.72
C PRO A 265 29.18 13.03 -7.87
N LYS A 266 29.96 12.73 -6.82
CA LYS A 266 30.98 11.67 -6.79
C LYS A 266 30.55 10.41 -6.01
N TYR A 267 29.29 10.32 -5.57
CA TYR A 267 28.82 9.19 -4.79
C TYR A 267 28.65 7.94 -5.65
N VAL A 268 29.26 6.82 -5.22
CA VAL A 268 29.18 5.51 -5.87
C VAL A 268 28.72 4.48 -4.84
N LEU A 269 27.65 3.75 -5.15
CA LEU A 269 27.17 2.61 -4.39
C LEU A 269 27.73 1.34 -5.01
N ARG A 270 28.70 0.71 -4.34
CA ARG A 270 29.38 -0.47 -4.86
C ARG A 270 28.45 -1.68 -5.03
N ALA A 271 28.85 -2.63 -5.87
CA ALA A 271 28.16 -3.90 -6.07
C ALA A 271 27.78 -4.56 -4.73
N GLY A 272 26.53 -4.99 -4.59
CA GLY A 272 25.99 -5.61 -3.37
C GLY A 272 25.90 -4.71 -2.12
N GLN A 273 26.33 -3.45 -2.16
CA GLN A 273 26.35 -2.58 -0.97
C GLN A 273 25.03 -1.86 -0.73
N THR A 274 24.79 -1.53 0.53
CA THR A 274 23.69 -0.69 1.00
C THR A 274 24.17 0.69 1.42
N VAL A 275 23.26 1.67 1.33
CA VAL A 275 23.43 3.01 1.91
C VAL A 275 22.16 3.41 2.62
N THR A 276 22.31 3.86 3.86
CA THR A 276 21.21 4.41 4.66
C THR A 276 21.35 5.92 4.76
N VAL A 277 20.32 6.65 4.35
CA VAL A 277 20.25 8.10 4.44
C VAL A 277 19.32 8.48 5.59
N TRP A 278 19.93 8.91 6.69
CA TRP A 278 19.26 9.29 7.93
C TRP A 278 18.81 10.74 7.89
N ALA A 279 17.68 11.05 8.51
CA ALA A 279 17.31 12.42 8.84
C ALA A 279 18.15 12.95 10.02
N ALA A 280 18.33 14.26 10.12
CA ALA A 280 19.12 14.89 11.18
C ALA A 280 18.59 14.59 12.59
N GLY A 281 17.26 14.48 12.75
CA GLY A 281 16.61 14.19 14.02
C GLY A 281 16.84 12.76 14.55
N ALA A 282 17.37 11.85 13.73
CA ALA A 282 17.68 10.49 14.17
C ALA A 282 18.95 10.39 15.04
N GLY A 283 19.74 11.46 15.16
CA GLY A 283 20.94 11.51 16.02
C GLY A 283 22.13 10.66 15.54
N VAL A 284 22.05 10.08 14.34
CA VAL A 284 23.10 9.20 13.77
C VAL A 284 24.27 10.03 13.23
N ALA A 285 25.50 9.60 13.51
CA ALA A 285 26.71 10.24 13.01
C ALA A 285 26.88 10.02 11.49
N HIS A 286 27.32 11.06 10.78
CA HIS A 286 27.57 11.00 9.35
C HIS A 286 28.87 10.23 9.04
N SER A 287 28.76 9.06 8.39
CA SER A 287 29.87 8.18 8.05
C SER A 287 29.72 7.60 6.62
N PRO A 288 30.08 8.37 5.58
CA PRO A 288 30.08 7.87 4.20
C PRO A 288 31.06 6.70 3.98
N PRO A 289 30.79 5.79 3.02
CA PRO A 289 29.69 5.84 2.07
C PRO A 289 28.37 5.26 2.60
N SER A 290 28.40 4.37 3.59
CA SER A 290 27.22 3.58 4.02
C SER A 290 26.20 4.39 4.83
N THR A 291 26.63 5.42 5.55
CA THR A 291 25.78 6.17 6.49
C THR A 291 25.78 7.66 6.13
N LEU A 292 24.77 8.08 5.38
CA LEU A 292 24.57 9.48 5.01
C LEU A 292 23.56 10.14 5.95
N VAL A 293 23.67 11.46 6.14
CA VAL A 293 22.81 12.23 7.03
C VAL A 293 22.34 13.48 6.30
N TRP A 294 21.02 13.64 6.19
CA TRP A 294 20.39 14.80 5.58
C TRP A 294 20.29 15.93 6.59
N LYS A 295 21.40 16.65 6.78
CA LYS A 295 21.57 17.67 7.83
C LYS A 295 20.55 18.81 7.84
N SER A 296 19.83 19.03 6.73
CA SER A 296 18.82 20.10 6.60
C SER A 296 17.38 19.62 6.81
N GLN A 297 17.15 18.35 7.15
CA GLN A 297 15.81 17.80 7.42
C GLN A 297 15.80 16.97 8.69
N ASN A 298 14.88 17.27 9.61
CA ASN A 298 14.80 16.57 10.91
C ASN A 298 14.10 15.21 10.82
N SER A 299 13.21 15.01 9.84
CA SER A 299 12.55 13.73 9.53
C SER A 299 12.32 13.62 8.02
N TRP A 300 12.16 12.40 7.54
CA TRP A 300 11.61 12.10 6.21
C TRP A 300 10.07 12.27 6.14
N GLY A 301 9.42 12.64 7.25
CA GLY A 301 7.99 12.89 7.35
C GLY A 301 7.19 11.64 7.69
N THR A 302 6.35 11.72 8.73
CA THR A 302 5.52 10.62 9.24
C THR A 302 4.09 10.71 8.75
N GLY A 303 3.44 9.58 8.45
CA GLY A 303 2.02 9.54 8.12
C GLY A 303 1.54 8.16 7.70
N GLU A 304 0.23 8.00 7.61
CA GLU A 304 -0.43 6.73 7.29
C GLU A 304 -0.16 6.26 5.85
N SER A 305 0.04 7.17 4.90
CA SER A 305 0.39 6.83 3.52
C SER A 305 1.48 7.75 2.98
N PHE A 306 2.52 7.17 2.42
CA PHE A 306 3.62 7.91 1.79
C PHE A 306 4.27 7.14 0.63
N ARG A 307 4.76 7.89 -0.35
CA ARG A 307 5.49 7.41 -1.52
C ARG A 307 6.93 7.90 -1.46
N THR A 308 7.88 6.97 -1.57
CA THR A 308 9.32 7.26 -1.68
C THR A 308 9.80 6.86 -3.06
N THR A 309 10.50 7.74 -3.78
CA THR A 309 11.04 7.43 -5.11
C THR A 309 12.52 7.74 -5.19
N LEU A 310 13.27 6.87 -5.87
CA LEU A 310 14.64 7.10 -6.28
C LEU A 310 14.61 7.59 -7.73
N VAL A 311 15.17 8.77 -7.96
CA VAL A 311 15.20 9.44 -9.26
C VAL A 311 16.64 9.59 -9.72
N ASN A 312 16.91 9.21 -10.98
CA ASN A 312 18.25 9.29 -11.57
C ASN A 312 18.68 10.75 -11.86
N ALA A 313 19.84 10.91 -12.50
CA ALA A 313 20.37 12.23 -12.84
C ALA A 313 19.50 12.95 -13.91
N ASP A 314 18.90 12.18 -14.80
CA ASP A 314 18.11 12.63 -15.95
C ASP A 314 16.66 13.00 -15.56
N GLY A 315 16.20 12.54 -14.40
CA GLY A 315 14.88 12.85 -13.84
C GLY A 315 13.88 11.69 -13.86
N GLU A 316 14.30 10.51 -14.28
CA GLU A 316 13.46 9.31 -14.35
C GLU A 316 13.37 8.59 -12.99
N GLU A 317 12.18 8.09 -12.65
CA GLU A 317 11.96 7.26 -11.46
C GLU A 317 12.50 5.83 -11.70
N VAL A 318 13.55 5.45 -10.97
CA VAL A 318 14.24 4.17 -11.13
C VAL A 318 13.96 3.16 -10.01
N ALA A 319 13.47 3.63 -8.86
CA ALA A 319 12.82 2.79 -7.86
C ALA A 319 11.72 3.55 -7.14
N ILE A 320 10.64 2.85 -6.76
CA ILE A 320 9.48 3.41 -6.09
C ILE A 320 9.12 2.48 -4.94
N ARG A 321 8.77 3.05 -3.79
CA ARG A 321 8.17 2.28 -2.69
C ARG A 321 7.08 3.09 -2.01
N THR A 322 5.90 2.50 -1.94
CA THR A 322 4.68 3.07 -1.37
C THR A 322 4.31 2.31 -0.11
N VAL A 323 3.98 3.03 0.95
CA VAL A 323 3.48 2.49 2.21
C VAL A 323 2.07 3.04 2.42
N LYS A 324 1.14 2.17 2.83
CA LYS A 324 -0.21 2.52 3.29
C LYS A 324 -0.52 1.75 4.56
N GLN A 325 -0.90 2.46 5.61
CA GLN A 325 -1.34 1.94 6.90
C GLN A 325 -2.82 2.26 7.06
N SER A 326 -3.65 1.24 7.33
CA SER A 326 -5.06 1.43 7.68
C SER A 326 -5.31 0.89 9.08
N SER A 327 -6.03 1.65 9.90
CA SER A 327 -6.54 1.19 11.19
C SER A 327 -7.85 0.43 10.98
N VAL A 328 -7.90 -0.85 11.35
CA VAL A 328 -9.19 -1.54 11.47
C VAL A 328 -9.75 -1.19 12.84
N VAL A 329 -10.65 -0.21 12.87
CA VAL A 329 -11.54 -0.02 14.03
C VAL A 329 -12.46 -1.23 14.07
N ARG A 330 -12.19 -2.14 15.01
CA ARG A 330 -13.17 -3.16 15.39
C ARG A 330 -14.24 -2.45 16.20
N GLU A 331 -15.35 -2.10 15.57
CA GLU A 331 -16.59 -1.82 16.28
C GLU A 331 -16.97 -3.11 17.01
N THR A 332 -16.85 -3.10 18.33
CA THR A 332 -17.46 -4.11 19.18
C THR A 332 -18.95 -3.83 19.21
N GLU A 333 -19.71 -4.52 18.37
CA GLU A 333 -21.15 -4.70 18.58
C GLU A 333 -21.37 -5.40 19.92
N ASN A 334 -21.45 -4.61 20.99
CA ASN A 334 -22.06 -5.06 22.23
C ASN A 334 -23.56 -5.20 21.96
N GLY A 335 -23.98 -6.43 21.66
CA GLY A 335 -25.39 -6.81 21.75
C GLY A 335 -25.81 -6.84 23.21
N GLU A 336 -26.27 -5.70 23.73
CA GLU A 336 -27.07 -5.64 24.95
C GLU A 336 -28.54 -5.42 24.55
N GLU A 337 -29.32 -6.49 24.69
CA GLU A 337 -30.79 -6.39 24.68
C GLU A 337 -31.22 -5.59 25.91
N GLY A 338 -31.98 -4.51 25.70
CA GLY A 338 -32.27 -3.52 26.75
C GLY A 338 -33.57 -2.75 26.52
N GLU A 339 -34.67 -3.48 26.70
CA GLU A 339 -36.03 -3.08 27.11
C GLU A 339 -36.73 -1.84 26.48
N GLU A 340 -38.03 -2.02 26.22
CA GLU A 340 -38.97 -1.01 25.74
C GLU A 340 -39.21 0.09 26.80
N GLU A 341 -39.29 1.35 26.38
CA GLU A 341 -40.21 2.30 27.03
C GLU A 341 -40.98 3.08 25.96
N GLY A 342 -42.31 2.93 25.98
CA GLY A 342 -43.19 3.46 24.94
C GLY A 342 -43.61 4.92 25.17
N ALA A 343 -43.80 5.66 24.10
CA ALA A 343 -44.51 6.94 24.09
C ALA A 343 -45.47 7.00 22.88
N GLU A 344 -46.71 6.56 23.12
CA GLU A 344 -47.84 6.64 22.20
C GLU A 344 -48.48 8.04 22.26
N PHE A 345 -48.35 8.85 21.21
CA PHE A 345 -49.28 9.92 20.79
C PHE A 345 -48.76 10.57 19.48
N GLY A 346 -49.55 10.83 18.44
CA GLY A 346 -50.96 10.55 18.21
C GLY A 346 -51.31 10.77 16.73
N GLU A 347 -52.51 10.36 16.37
CA GLU A 347 -53.05 10.30 15.00
C GLU A 347 -53.16 11.66 14.26
N GLU A 348 -52.97 11.57 12.93
CA GLU A 348 -53.77 12.20 11.86
C GLU A 348 -53.73 13.73 11.60
N ASP A 349 -53.43 14.12 10.35
CA ASP A 349 -54.49 14.35 9.35
C ASP A 349 -53.94 14.42 7.90
N LEU A 350 -54.83 14.20 6.92
CA LEU A 350 -54.57 14.24 5.48
C LEU A 350 -54.43 15.69 4.97
N PHE A 351 -53.72 15.89 3.85
CA PHE A 351 -54.35 16.16 2.54
C PHE A 351 -53.33 16.25 1.38
N HIS A 352 -53.70 15.68 0.23
CA HIS A 352 -53.06 15.92 -1.08
C HIS A 352 -53.41 17.36 -1.55
N GLN A 353 -52.74 18.04 -2.50
CA GLN A 353 -52.54 17.61 -3.90
C GLN A 353 -51.72 18.67 -4.70
N GLN A 354 -51.27 18.31 -5.90
CA GLN A 354 -50.49 19.13 -6.86
C GLN A 354 -51.34 20.17 -7.62
N GLY A 355 -50.72 21.18 -8.24
CA GLY A 355 -51.32 21.87 -9.42
C GLY A 355 -50.90 23.32 -9.72
N ASP A 356 -50.03 23.51 -10.72
CA ASP A 356 -49.70 24.77 -11.43
C ASP A 356 -50.84 25.14 -12.44
N PRO A 357 -50.83 26.20 -13.31
CA PRO A 357 -50.07 27.47 -13.39
C PRO A 357 -50.91 28.75 -13.71
N ARG A 358 -50.21 29.89 -13.84
CA ARG A 358 -50.49 31.10 -14.69
C ARG A 358 -51.23 32.33 -14.11
N THR A 359 -50.66 33.51 -14.45
CA THR A 359 -51.25 34.70 -15.13
C THR A 359 -51.00 36.07 -14.48
N THR A 360 -50.69 37.07 -15.32
CA THR A 360 -50.74 38.55 -15.10
C THR A 360 -49.87 39.15 -13.98
N SER A 361 -48.98 40.14 -14.18
CA SER A 361 -49.05 41.46 -14.86
C SER A 361 -49.64 42.60 -14.00
N ARG A 362 -48.82 43.65 -13.80
CA ARG A 362 -49.07 45.05 -13.34
C ARG A 362 -48.67 45.46 -11.90
N GLY A 363 -48.21 46.72 -11.80
CA GLY A 363 -47.84 47.44 -10.56
C GLY A 363 -46.32 47.58 -10.39
N CYS A 364 -45.61 48.54 -10.97
CA CYS A 364 -45.69 50.00 -10.80
C CYS A 364 -45.52 50.45 -9.34
N CYS A 365 -44.33 50.97 -9.00
CA CYS A 365 -44.12 51.85 -7.87
C CYS A 365 -43.20 53.01 -8.29
N VAL A 366 -43.42 54.18 -7.71
CA VAL A 366 -42.81 55.47 -8.06
C VAL A 366 -41.84 55.87 -6.95
N MET A 367 -40.68 56.40 -7.33
CA MET A 367 -40.11 57.66 -6.81
C MET A 367 -39.02 58.17 -7.75
#